data_AF-E9EE92-F1
#
_entry.id   AF-E9EE92-F1
#
_cell.length_a   1.000
_cell.length_b   1.000
_cell.length_c   1.000
_cell.angle_alpha   90.00
_cell.angle_beta   90.00
_cell.angle_gamma   90.00
#
_symmetry.space_group_name_H-M   'P 1'
#
loop_
_entity.id
_entity.type
_entity.pdbx_description
1 polymer ?
#
loop_
_entity_poly.entity_id
_entity_poly.type
_entity_poly.pdbx_seq_one_letter_code
_entity_poly.pdbx_strand_id
1 'polypeptide(L)'
;MAPQATLSRLIDMCLKPTPRSADYIEFVGNYTMSEEVVRLQKVGLGVPNLNDLDPRVSELILEFYSRRSSISMNSPIRMFLPPLTECPGLRSAWDKSTPIRQLAYSIGSYILPRKDGCLQVREFRRVESVVYAGRQIELLPTILVREHLDDILSCAECCEADIQRDDIKFWILLAMALDKMESIQRGGETLTETIEKYFVGLTVKSGDNSVAWGIVHVAAQMQATLYSLRVLQQTLRSVFNPEKEFLPEATGLCTMLSELIPVELYPCTTDLLRIVRELQKSRSLYALDALLTKKFGGNEPPYNKSEEIESTLIDNSESALSAKSGTNTNKDDNNPFSVLDLEG
;
A
#
# COMPACT_ATOMS: atom_id res chain seq x y z
N MET A 1 0.18 -19.05 34.33
CA MET A 1 1.47 -18.83 33.64
C MET A 1 2.49 -18.35 34.65
N ALA A 2 3.70 -18.92 34.65
CA ALA A 2 4.75 -18.59 35.61
C ALA A 2 5.51 -17.32 35.14
N PRO A 3 5.42 -16.18 35.85
CA PRO A 3 5.95 -14.89 35.41
C PRO A 3 7.49 -14.77 35.51
N GLN A 4 8.23 -15.88 35.64
CA GLN A 4 9.69 -15.90 35.90
C GLN A 4 10.43 -17.02 35.15
N ALA A 5 10.04 -17.36 33.92
CA ALA A 5 10.84 -18.27 33.11
C ALA A 5 12.01 -17.51 32.46
N THR A 6 13.24 -17.97 32.69
CA THR A 6 14.44 -17.46 32.00
C THR A 6 14.45 -17.90 30.53
N LEU A 7 15.11 -17.12 29.65
CA LEU A 7 15.17 -17.41 28.21
C LEU A 7 15.68 -18.83 27.91
N SER A 8 16.73 -19.30 28.60
CA SER A 8 17.23 -20.67 28.45
C SER A 8 16.20 -21.74 28.83
N ARG A 9 15.36 -21.46 29.83
CA ARG A 9 14.28 -22.37 30.25
C ARG A 9 13.13 -22.37 29.24
N LEU A 10 12.82 -21.21 28.64
CA LEU A 10 11.87 -21.14 27.53
C LEU A 10 12.38 -21.92 26.31
N ILE A 11 13.66 -21.81 25.97
CA ILE A 11 14.27 -22.58 24.87
C ILE A 11 14.19 -24.09 25.14
N ASP A 12 14.58 -24.56 26.34
CA ASP A 12 14.47 -25.99 26.71
C ASP A 12 13.01 -26.50 26.70
N MET A 13 12.05 -25.63 27.04
CA MET A 13 10.63 -25.94 26.95
C MET A 13 10.14 -26.02 25.50
N CYS A 14 10.60 -25.12 24.61
CA CYS A 14 10.23 -25.12 23.19
C CYS A 14 10.90 -26.24 22.37
N LEU A 15 12.02 -26.78 22.85
CA LEU A 15 12.72 -27.92 22.22
C LEU A 15 12.04 -29.27 22.48
N LYS A 16 11.17 -29.35 23.49
CA LYS A 16 10.43 -30.58 23.81
C LYS A 16 9.22 -30.69 22.87
N PRO A 17 8.97 -31.87 22.28
CA PRO A 17 7.78 -32.06 21.45
C PRO A 17 6.53 -31.72 22.27
N THR A 18 5.69 -30.84 21.74
CA THR A 18 4.42 -30.48 22.37
C THR A 18 3.59 -31.76 22.51
N PRO A 19 3.13 -32.13 23.73
CA PRO A 19 2.24 -33.26 23.89
C PRO A 19 1.01 -33.08 22.99
N ARG A 20 0.56 -34.15 22.32
CA ARG A 20 -0.74 -34.16 21.61
C ARG A 20 -1.87 -34.14 22.64
N SER A 21 -2.06 -33.01 23.32
CA SER A 21 -3.18 -32.75 24.20
C SER A 21 -4.47 -32.63 23.39
N ALA A 22 -5.62 -32.76 24.05
CA ALA A 22 -6.92 -32.48 23.44
C ALA A 22 -6.96 -31.06 22.85
N ASP A 23 -6.48 -30.06 23.60
CA ASP A 23 -6.39 -28.67 23.15
C ASP A 23 -5.51 -28.50 21.90
N TYR A 24 -4.40 -29.24 21.79
CA TYR A 24 -3.56 -29.22 20.59
C TYR A 24 -4.27 -29.85 19.39
N ILE A 25 -5.01 -30.94 19.59
CA ILE A 25 -5.80 -31.59 18.52
C ILE A 25 -6.94 -30.68 18.07
N GLU A 26 -7.64 -30.03 19.00
CA GLU A 26 -8.68 -29.04 18.71
C GLU A 26 -8.11 -27.84 17.95
N PHE A 27 -6.99 -27.28 18.41
CA PHE A 27 -6.26 -26.23 17.71
C PHE A 27 -5.90 -26.66 16.28
N VAL A 28 -5.31 -27.85 16.08
CA VAL A 28 -5.00 -28.38 14.74
C VAL A 28 -6.26 -28.60 13.90
N GLY A 29 -7.37 -29.01 14.52
CA GLY A 29 -8.69 -29.11 13.91
C GLY A 29 -9.11 -27.80 13.24
N ASN A 30 -8.89 -26.67 13.92
CA ASN A 30 -9.20 -25.34 13.38
C ASN A 30 -8.39 -24.96 12.12
N TYR A 31 -7.22 -25.59 11.89
CA TYR A 31 -6.39 -25.35 10.70
C TYR A 31 -6.50 -26.44 9.63
N THR A 32 -7.22 -27.54 9.92
CA THR A 32 -7.35 -28.67 8.98
C THR A 32 -8.78 -28.87 8.50
N MET A 33 -9.76 -28.46 9.31
CA MET A 33 -11.19 -28.64 9.05
C MET A 33 -11.94 -27.31 8.93
N SER A 34 -11.25 -26.17 8.93
CA SER A 34 -11.92 -24.88 8.75
C SER A 34 -12.52 -24.75 7.36
N GLU A 35 -13.58 -23.96 7.28
CA GLU A 35 -14.24 -23.61 6.01
C GLU A 35 -13.24 -23.03 5.00
N GLU A 36 -12.24 -22.29 5.46
CA GLU A 36 -11.14 -21.78 4.64
C GLU A 36 -10.27 -22.89 4.03
N VAL A 37 -9.96 -23.95 4.76
CA VAL A 37 -9.21 -25.09 4.21
C VAL A 37 -10.02 -25.80 3.14
N VAL A 38 -11.32 -25.99 3.38
CA VAL A 38 -12.24 -26.57 2.39
C VAL A 38 -12.38 -25.65 1.17
N ARG A 39 -12.42 -24.33 1.38
CA ARG A 39 -12.41 -23.32 0.32
C ARG A 39 -11.15 -23.47 -0.53
N LEU A 40 -9.97 -23.45 0.09
CA LEU A 40 -8.68 -23.55 -0.61
C LEU A 40 -8.51 -24.86 -1.37
N GLN A 41 -8.95 -25.99 -0.79
CA GLN A 41 -8.95 -27.29 -1.48
C GLN A 41 -9.82 -27.27 -2.74
N LYS A 42 -10.98 -26.60 -2.72
CA LYS A 42 -11.86 -26.44 -3.90
C LYS A 42 -11.25 -25.55 -4.99
N VAL A 43 -10.42 -24.58 -4.62
CA VAL A 43 -9.70 -23.71 -5.58
C VAL A 43 -8.51 -24.45 -6.22
N GLY A 44 -7.97 -25.48 -5.56
CA GLY A 44 -6.63 -26.08 -5.76
C GLY A 44 -6.25 -26.67 -7.12
N LEU A 45 -7.06 -26.54 -8.17
CA LEU A 45 -6.72 -27.03 -9.52
C LEU A 45 -6.18 -25.95 -10.47
N GLY A 46 -6.14 -24.67 -10.05
CA GLY A 46 -5.68 -23.58 -10.92
C GLY A 46 -4.84 -22.48 -10.27
N VAL A 47 -4.58 -22.56 -8.96
CA VAL A 47 -3.80 -21.54 -8.23
C VAL A 47 -2.31 -21.66 -8.59
N PRO A 48 -1.60 -20.55 -8.85
CA PRO A 48 -0.15 -20.57 -9.02
C PRO A 48 0.54 -21.01 -7.72
N ASN A 49 1.83 -21.34 -7.80
CA ASN A 49 2.62 -21.58 -6.60
C ASN A 49 2.68 -20.30 -5.73
N LEU A 50 2.11 -20.38 -4.52
CA LEU A 50 2.05 -19.26 -3.57
C LEU A 50 3.25 -19.17 -2.62
N ASN A 51 4.14 -20.17 -2.62
CA ASN A 51 5.21 -20.29 -1.62
C ASN A 51 6.24 -19.13 -1.69
N ASP A 52 6.37 -18.50 -2.85
CA ASP A 52 7.34 -17.41 -3.09
C ASP A 52 6.70 -16.01 -2.98
N LEU A 53 5.42 -15.94 -2.61
CA LEU A 53 4.68 -14.70 -2.48
C LEU A 53 4.67 -14.19 -1.04
N ASP A 54 4.52 -12.87 -0.88
CA ASP A 54 4.22 -12.28 0.42
C ASP A 54 2.86 -12.82 0.90
N PRO A 55 2.70 -13.19 2.18
CA PRO A 55 1.45 -13.77 2.67
C PRO A 55 0.20 -12.94 2.34
N ARG A 56 0.29 -11.60 2.37
CA ARG A 56 -0.86 -10.72 2.06
C ARG A 56 -1.18 -10.72 0.57
N VAL A 57 -0.16 -10.84 -0.27
CA VAL A 57 -0.35 -10.97 -1.72
C VAL A 57 -0.87 -12.36 -2.06
N SER A 58 -0.39 -13.42 -1.40
CA SER A 58 -0.95 -14.76 -1.54
C SER A 58 -2.45 -14.78 -1.26
N GLU A 59 -2.88 -14.15 -0.17
CA GLU A 59 -4.31 -14.02 0.18
C GLU A 59 -5.08 -13.24 -0.90
N LEU A 60 -4.54 -12.12 -1.38
CA LEU A 60 -5.16 -11.36 -2.48
C LEU A 60 -5.34 -12.23 -3.74
N ILE A 61 -4.32 -12.98 -4.14
CA ILE A 61 -4.37 -13.89 -5.29
C ILE A 61 -5.42 -14.99 -5.03
N LEU A 62 -5.44 -15.57 -3.83
CA LEU A 62 -6.44 -16.55 -3.43
C LEU A 62 -7.87 -16.00 -3.49
N GLU A 63 -8.10 -14.74 -3.14
CA GLU A 63 -9.42 -14.11 -3.28
C GLU A 63 -9.84 -14.00 -4.75
N PHE A 64 -8.92 -13.63 -5.66
CA PHE A 64 -9.22 -13.63 -7.10
C PHE A 64 -9.54 -15.04 -7.62
N TYR A 65 -8.77 -16.05 -7.23
CA TYR A 65 -9.01 -17.43 -7.66
C TYR A 65 -10.29 -18.02 -7.04
N SER A 66 -10.59 -17.68 -5.79
CA SER A 66 -11.85 -18.07 -5.13
C SER A 66 -13.06 -17.46 -5.82
N ARG A 67 -12.94 -16.20 -6.27
CA ARG A 67 -13.97 -15.54 -7.08
C ARG A 67 -14.15 -16.24 -8.43
N ARG A 68 -13.05 -16.51 -9.15
CA ARG A 68 -13.05 -17.23 -10.43
C ARG A 68 -13.73 -18.60 -10.36
N SER A 69 -13.58 -19.31 -9.25
CA SER A 69 -14.21 -20.61 -9.00
C SER A 69 -15.65 -20.51 -8.49
N SER A 70 -16.25 -19.31 -8.50
CA SER A 70 -17.60 -19.01 -8.00
C SER A 70 -17.82 -19.31 -6.51
N ILE A 71 -16.76 -19.50 -5.73
CA ILE A 71 -16.86 -19.85 -4.30
C ILE A 71 -17.21 -18.61 -3.46
N SER A 72 -16.77 -17.42 -3.90
CA SER A 72 -16.91 -16.16 -3.16
C SER A 72 -17.54 -15.05 -4.03
N MET A 73 -18.63 -15.34 -4.76
CA MET A 73 -19.25 -14.36 -5.68
C MET A 73 -19.80 -13.11 -4.99
N ASN A 74 -20.22 -13.21 -3.72
CA ASN A 74 -20.89 -12.10 -3.02
C ASN A 74 -19.96 -11.31 -2.09
N SER A 75 -18.78 -11.83 -1.74
CA SER A 75 -17.87 -11.18 -0.79
C SER A 75 -16.82 -10.35 -1.51
N PRO A 76 -16.56 -9.09 -1.12
CA PRO A 76 -15.58 -8.25 -1.81
C PRO A 76 -14.20 -8.92 -1.81
N ILE A 77 -13.42 -8.71 -2.89
CA ILE A 77 -12.00 -9.09 -2.89
C ILE A 77 -11.29 -8.19 -1.88
N ARG A 78 -10.47 -8.78 -1.01
CA ARG A 78 -9.85 -8.09 0.12
C ARG A 78 -8.34 -8.01 -0.07
N MET A 79 -7.76 -6.86 0.30
CA MET A 79 -6.32 -6.71 0.46
C MET A 79 -6.02 -6.20 1.87
N PHE A 80 -5.13 -6.88 2.59
CA PHE A 80 -4.69 -6.48 3.92
C PHE A 80 -3.31 -5.83 3.81
N LEU A 81 -3.24 -4.53 4.05
CA LEU A 81 -1.99 -3.77 3.99
C LEU A 81 -1.16 -3.98 5.27
N PRO A 82 0.18 -4.09 5.16
CA PRO A 82 1.02 -4.20 6.34
C PRO A 82 0.93 -2.93 7.21
N PRO A 83 1.10 -3.05 8.54
CA PRO A 83 1.16 -1.89 9.41
C PRO A 83 2.42 -1.06 9.09
N LEU A 84 2.28 0.25 9.11
CA LEU A 84 3.39 1.20 8.95
C LEU A 84 3.46 2.12 10.17
N THR A 85 4.67 2.53 10.54
CA THR A 85 4.87 3.55 11.57
C THR A 85 4.67 4.92 10.94
N GLU A 86 3.44 5.42 10.96
CA GLU A 86 3.05 6.68 10.33
C GLU A 86 2.52 7.70 11.35
N CYS A 87 2.47 8.98 10.96
CA CYS A 87 1.86 10.03 11.80
C CYS A 87 0.33 9.85 11.88
N PRO A 88 -0.27 9.65 13.07
CA PRO A 88 -1.72 9.44 13.23
C PRO A 88 -2.58 10.65 12.83
N GLY A 89 -2.01 11.86 12.86
CA GLY A 89 -2.71 13.10 12.51
C GLY A 89 -2.74 13.41 11.01
N LEU A 90 -2.07 12.59 10.18
CA LEU A 90 -2.04 12.75 8.73
C LEU A 90 -2.90 11.68 8.05
N ARG A 91 -3.20 11.91 6.77
CA ARG A 91 -3.82 10.89 5.92
C ARG A 91 -2.90 9.67 5.84
N SER A 92 -3.48 8.50 5.58
CA SER A 92 -2.75 7.23 5.49
C SER A 92 -1.55 7.33 4.55
N ALA A 93 -0.40 6.80 4.96
CA ALA A 93 0.82 6.69 4.16
C ALA A 93 0.59 5.84 2.89
N TRP A 94 -0.43 4.98 2.91
CA TRP A 94 -0.87 4.18 1.78
C TRP A 94 -1.62 4.96 0.69
N ASP A 95 -2.11 6.18 0.97
CA ASP A 95 -2.94 6.95 0.03
C ASP A 95 -2.14 7.37 -1.22
N LYS A 96 -0.86 7.72 -1.03
CA LYS A 96 0.06 8.16 -2.08
C LYS A 96 0.35 7.06 -3.11
N SER A 97 0.45 5.82 -2.66
CA SER A 97 0.76 4.65 -3.50
C SER A 97 -0.47 3.87 -3.96
N THR A 98 -1.68 4.39 -3.71
CA THR A 98 -2.93 3.77 -4.19
C THR A 98 -2.92 3.46 -5.70
N PRO A 99 -2.49 4.36 -6.62
CA PRO A 99 -2.52 4.07 -8.06
C PRO A 99 -1.74 2.80 -8.45
N ILE A 100 -0.61 2.54 -7.80
CA ILE A 100 0.21 1.35 -8.03
C ILE A 100 -0.55 0.08 -7.62
N ARG A 101 -1.22 0.11 -6.47
CA ARG A 101 -2.04 -1.02 -6.01
C ARG A 101 -3.29 -1.19 -6.85
N GLN A 102 -3.92 -0.09 -7.26
CA GLN A 102 -5.06 -0.08 -8.16
C GLN A 102 -4.72 -0.76 -9.49
N LEU A 103 -3.55 -0.45 -10.05
CA LEU A 103 -3.00 -1.13 -11.22
C LEU A 103 -2.83 -2.63 -10.97
N ALA A 104 -2.20 -3.00 -9.85
CA ALA A 104 -2.02 -4.41 -9.47
C ALA A 104 -3.36 -5.16 -9.40
N TYR A 105 -4.36 -4.61 -8.74
CA TYR A 105 -5.69 -5.22 -8.62
C TYR A 105 -6.40 -5.35 -9.96
N SER A 106 -6.25 -4.34 -10.83
CA SER A 106 -6.84 -4.33 -12.17
C SER A 106 -6.25 -5.46 -13.02
N ILE A 107 -4.93 -5.64 -12.96
CA ILE A 107 -4.23 -6.76 -13.61
C ILE A 107 -4.65 -8.12 -12.98
N GLY A 108 -4.72 -8.18 -11.64
CA GLY A 108 -5.20 -9.37 -10.92
C GLY A 108 -6.58 -9.83 -11.36
N SER A 109 -7.46 -8.88 -11.70
CA SER A 109 -8.82 -9.17 -12.17
C SER A 109 -8.89 -9.84 -13.55
N TYR A 110 -7.80 -9.87 -14.33
CA TYR A 110 -7.80 -10.49 -15.66
C TYR A 110 -7.99 -12.00 -15.62
N ILE A 111 -7.75 -12.65 -14.48
CA ILE A 111 -8.06 -14.08 -14.32
C ILE A 111 -9.56 -14.34 -14.17
N LEU A 112 -10.35 -13.31 -13.88
CA LEU A 112 -11.78 -13.42 -13.69
C LEU A 112 -12.50 -13.52 -15.05
N PRO A 113 -13.58 -14.30 -15.15
CA PRO A 113 -14.44 -14.29 -16.32
C PRO A 113 -14.94 -12.87 -16.63
N ARG A 114 -15.02 -12.48 -17.91
CA ARG A 114 -15.54 -11.13 -18.31
C ARG A 114 -16.94 -10.81 -17.77
N LYS A 115 -17.73 -11.83 -17.40
CA LYS A 115 -19.07 -11.69 -16.83
C LYS A 115 -19.07 -11.42 -15.33
N ASP A 116 -17.96 -11.62 -14.63
CA ASP A 116 -17.90 -11.60 -13.16
C ASP A 116 -17.82 -10.21 -12.54
N GLY A 117 -17.79 -9.13 -13.34
CA GLY A 117 -18.14 -7.78 -12.91
C GLY A 117 -17.47 -7.28 -11.63
N CYS A 118 -16.30 -7.81 -11.24
CA CYS A 118 -15.60 -7.34 -10.06
C CYS A 118 -15.05 -5.95 -10.36
N LEU A 119 -15.69 -4.91 -9.83
CA LEU A 119 -15.31 -3.52 -10.08
C LEU A 119 -14.40 -2.93 -9.00
N GLN A 120 -14.15 -3.65 -7.90
CA GLN A 120 -13.46 -3.08 -6.76
C GLN A 120 -12.74 -4.12 -5.88
N VAL A 121 -11.67 -3.68 -5.23
CA VAL A 121 -10.99 -4.36 -4.11
C VAL A 121 -11.16 -3.52 -2.85
N ARG A 122 -11.34 -4.18 -1.70
CA ARG A 122 -11.46 -3.54 -0.39
C ARG A 122 -10.14 -3.66 0.36
N GLU A 123 -9.50 -2.52 0.63
CA GLU A 123 -8.26 -2.42 1.38
C GLU A 123 -8.53 -2.29 2.87
N PHE A 124 -7.91 -3.15 3.67
CA PHE A 124 -7.88 -3.08 5.11
C PHE A 124 -6.49 -2.69 5.57
N ARG A 125 -6.44 -1.70 6.45
CA ARG A 125 -5.21 -1.29 7.15
C ARG A 125 -5.48 -1.34 8.64
N ARG A 126 -4.41 -1.42 9.42
CA ARG A 126 -4.53 -1.28 10.87
C ARG A 126 -4.95 0.14 11.20
N VAL A 127 -6.08 0.27 11.88
CA VAL A 127 -6.56 1.53 12.48
C VAL A 127 -6.99 1.25 13.89
N GLU A 128 -6.94 2.27 14.73
CA GLU A 128 -7.41 2.17 16.13
C GLU A 128 -8.94 2.12 16.21
N SER A 129 -9.66 2.52 15.15
CA SER A 129 -11.12 2.53 15.13
C SER A 129 -11.71 1.16 14.79
N VAL A 130 -12.59 0.67 15.66
CA VAL A 130 -13.36 -0.56 15.49
C VAL A 130 -14.38 -0.46 14.33
N VAL A 131 -14.72 0.75 13.89
CA VAL A 131 -15.78 1.00 12.88
C VAL A 131 -15.23 1.03 11.44
N TYR A 132 -13.93 0.82 11.25
CA TYR A 132 -13.34 0.92 9.92
C TYR A 132 -13.65 -0.29 9.04
N ALA A 133 -14.54 -0.07 8.07
CA ALA A 133 -14.98 -1.09 7.11
C ALA A 133 -14.03 -1.29 5.91
N GLY A 134 -12.80 -0.76 5.95
CA GLY A 134 -11.89 -0.78 4.81
C GLY A 134 -12.18 0.32 3.77
N ARG A 135 -11.20 0.58 2.89
CA ARG A 135 -11.30 1.53 1.77
C ARG A 135 -11.61 0.76 0.48
N GLN A 136 -12.59 1.21 -0.29
CA GLN A 136 -12.85 0.66 -1.62
C GLN A 136 -11.91 1.29 -2.65
N ILE A 137 -11.30 0.43 -3.47
CA ILE A 137 -10.44 0.80 -4.59
C ILE A 137 -11.09 0.26 -5.86
N GLU A 138 -11.53 1.15 -6.72
CA GLU A 138 -12.11 0.80 -8.02
C GLU A 138 -11.05 0.27 -8.98
N LEU A 139 -11.41 -0.66 -9.85
CA LEU A 139 -10.48 -1.18 -10.86
C LEU A 139 -10.40 -0.24 -12.06
N LEU A 140 -9.22 -0.19 -12.67
CA LEU A 140 -8.96 0.60 -13.86
C LEU A 140 -9.54 -0.11 -15.10
N PRO A 141 -10.10 0.65 -16.06
CA PRO A 141 -10.34 0.15 -17.40
C PRO A 141 -9.01 -0.18 -18.11
N THR A 142 -9.04 -1.11 -19.06
CA THR A 142 -7.84 -1.60 -19.76
C THR A 142 -6.98 -0.52 -20.39
N ILE A 143 -7.58 0.59 -20.87
CA ILE A 143 -6.84 1.72 -21.43
C ILE A 143 -5.92 2.38 -20.38
N LEU A 144 -6.46 2.65 -19.19
CA LEU A 144 -5.70 3.27 -18.09
C LEU A 144 -4.67 2.32 -17.50
N VAL A 145 -4.93 0.99 -17.55
CA VAL A 145 -3.92 -0.01 -17.19
C VAL A 145 -2.66 0.13 -18.04
N ARG A 146 -2.82 0.25 -19.38
CA ARG A 146 -1.67 0.41 -20.27
C ARG A 146 -0.93 1.71 -20.01
N GLU A 147 -1.65 2.82 -19.85
CA GLU A 147 -1.07 4.13 -19.54
C GLU A 147 -0.25 4.09 -18.25
N HIS A 148 -0.79 3.48 -17.19
CA HIS A 148 -0.05 3.37 -15.91
C HIS A 148 1.18 2.46 -16.00
N LEU A 149 1.12 1.38 -16.79
CA LEU A 149 2.30 0.53 -17.05
C LEU A 149 3.41 1.33 -17.75
N ASP A 150 3.04 2.07 -18.80
CA ASP A 150 3.97 2.92 -19.56
C ASP A 150 4.54 4.07 -18.72
N ASP A 151 3.72 4.66 -17.85
CA ASP A 151 4.15 5.71 -16.92
C ASP A 151 5.21 5.23 -15.94
N ILE A 152 5.03 4.04 -15.35
CA ILE A 152 6.01 3.46 -14.44
C ILE A 152 7.32 3.14 -15.18
N LEU A 153 7.23 2.54 -16.38
CA LEU A 153 8.40 2.23 -17.20
C LEU A 153 9.15 3.50 -17.61
N SER A 154 8.44 4.53 -18.07
CA SER A 154 9.02 5.83 -18.41
C SER A 154 9.79 6.40 -17.21
N CYS A 155 9.22 6.37 -15.99
CA CYS A 155 9.90 6.85 -14.80
C CYS A 155 11.17 6.04 -14.49
N ALA A 156 11.12 4.72 -14.66
CA ALA A 156 12.25 3.84 -14.42
C ALA A 156 13.40 4.08 -15.40
N GLU A 157 13.11 4.20 -16.70
CA GLU A 157 14.11 4.53 -17.73
C GLU A 157 14.85 5.83 -17.41
N CYS A 158 14.15 6.80 -16.82
CA CYS A 158 14.76 8.06 -16.42
C CYS A 158 15.67 7.92 -15.21
N CYS A 159 15.29 7.08 -14.24
CA CYS A 159 16.12 6.78 -13.08
C CYS A 159 17.39 6.01 -13.49
N GLU A 160 17.27 5.11 -14.47
CA GLU A 160 18.38 4.31 -15.03
C GLU A 160 19.45 5.13 -15.73
N ALA A 161 19.12 6.33 -16.21
CA ALA A 161 20.11 7.23 -16.81
C ALA A 161 21.22 7.62 -15.80
N ASP A 162 20.89 7.64 -14.51
CA ASP A 162 21.80 8.09 -13.45
C ASP A 162 22.20 6.98 -12.46
N ILE A 163 21.33 5.98 -12.23
CA ILE A 163 21.49 5.00 -11.15
C ILE A 163 21.16 3.59 -11.66
N GLN A 164 22.05 2.63 -11.37
CA GLN A 164 21.81 1.22 -11.69
C GLN A 164 20.67 0.63 -10.86
N ARG A 165 19.89 -0.30 -11.46
CA ARG A 165 18.70 -0.90 -10.84
C ARG A 165 18.97 -1.70 -9.57
N ASP A 166 20.16 -2.28 -9.45
CA ASP A 166 20.57 -3.05 -8.28
C ASP A 166 20.92 -2.15 -7.06
N ASP A 167 21.06 -0.85 -7.28
CA ASP A 167 21.27 0.12 -6.22
C ASP A 167 19.95 0.50 -5.53
N ILE A 168 19.91 0.45 -4.19
CA ILE A 168 18.76 0.90 -3.40
C ILE A 168 18.31 2.32 -3.78
N LYS A 169 19.25 3.20 -4.16
CA LYS A 169 18.95 4.57 -4.55
C LYS A 169 18.06 4.66 -5.79
N PHE A 170 18.14 3.69 -6.71
CA PHE A 170 17.27 3.62 -7.88
C PHE A 170 15.81 3.46 -7.44
N TRP A 171 15.52 2.52 -6.54
CA TRP A 171 14.17 2.26 -6.07
C TRP A 171 13.58 3.42 -5.25
N ILE A 172 14.41 4.12 -4.48
CA ILE A 172 13.99 5.33 -3.77
C ILE A 172 13.69 6.45 -4.76
N LEU A 173 14.55 6.66 -5.76
CA LEU A 173 14.34 7.67 -6.80
C LEU A 173 13.08 7.39 -7.62
N LEU A 174 12.87 6.13 -8.02
CA LEU A 174 11.66 5.69 -8.73
C LEU A 174 10.41 5.92 -7.88
N ALA A 175 10.43 5.57 -6.60
CA ALA A 175 9.29 5.82 -5.72
C ALA A 175 8.97 7.32 -5.56
N MET A 176 10.00 8.19 -5.54
CA MET A 176 9.82 9.64 -5.57
C MET A 176 9.26 10.14 -6.91
N ALA A 177 9.70 9.57 -8.03
CA ALA A 177 9.18 9.86 -9.36
C ALA A 177 7.68 9.57 -9.46
N LEU A 178 7.27 8.38 -9.01
CA LEU A 178 5.87 7.96 -9.03
C LEU A 178 5.00 8.84 -8.11
N ASP A 179 5.50 9.17 -6.92
CA ASP A 179 4.83 10.14 -6.04
C ASP A 179 4.66 11.51 -6.70
N LYS A 180 5.72 12.03 -7.32
CA LYS A 180 5.70 13.35 -7.94
C LYS A 180 4.75 13.39 -9.12
N MET A 181 4.77 12.36 -9.96
CA MET A 181 3.83 12.20 -11.06
C MET A 181 2.37 12.27 -10.56
N GLU A 182 2.04 11.48 -9.55
CA GLU A 182 0.68 11.46 -8.98
C GLU A 182 0.30 12.80 -8.32
N SER A 183 1.25 13.40 -7.61
CA SER A 183 1.03 14.67 -6.90
C SER A 183 0.80 15.82 -7.88
N ILE A 184 1.49 15.85 -9.02
CA ILE A 184 1.27 16.82 -10.10
C ILE A 184 -0.16 16.67 -10.65
N GLN A 185 -0.62 15.44 -10.91
CA GLN A 185 -1.96 15.19 -11.45
C GLN A 185 -3.08 15.58 -10.47
N ARG A 186 -2.84 15.41 -9.16
CA ARG A 186 -3.83 15.71 -8.10
C ARG A 186 -3.71 17.11 -7.48
N GLY A 187 -2.70 17.89 -7.85
CA GLY A 187 -2.41 19.19 -7.22
C GLY A 187 -2.01 19.08 -5.74
N GLY A 188 -1.28 18.02 -5.37
CA GLY A 188 -0.84 17.76 -4.00
C GLY A 188 0.64 18.07 -3.76
N GLU A 189 1.02 18.19 -2.49
CA GLU A 189 2.43 18.29 -2.07
C GLU A 189 3.15 16.95 -2.28
N THR A 190 4.35 17.00 -2.86
CA THR A 190 5.24 15.86 -3.12
C THR A 190 6.05 15.46 -1.88
N LEU A 191 6.56 14.22 -1.87
CA LEU A 191 7.51 13.74 -0.86
C LEU A 191 8.78 14.59 -0.88
N THR A 192 9.27 14.94 -2.06
CA THR A 192 10.49 15.73 -2.24
C THR A 192 10.35 17.11 -1.60
N GLU A 193 9.23 17.81 -1.83
CA GLU A 193 8.95 19.11 -1.20
C GLU A 193 8.90 19.01 0.33
N THR A 194 8.27 17.95 0.85
CA THR A 194 8.19 17.72 2.31
C THR A 194 9.58 17.51 2.91
N ILE A 195 10.45 16.75 2.24
CA ILE A 195 11.82 16.47 2.68
C ILE A 195 12.68 17.74 2.58
N GLU A 196 12.54 18.52 1.51
CA GLU A 196 13.23 19.79 1.34
C GLU A 196 12.89 20.78 2.45
N LYS A 197 11.59 20.94 2.77
CA LYS A 197 11.14 21.77 3.90
C LYS A 197 11.78 21.34 5.21
N TYR A 198 11.94 20.05 5.44
CA TYR A 198 12.63 19.55 6.63
C TYR A 198 14.12 19.88 6.65
N PHE A 199 14.83 19.73 5.53
CA PHE A 199 16.24 20.11 5.47
C PHE A 199 16.46 21.62 5.64
N VAL A 200 15.57 22.45 5.08
CA VAL A 200 15.59 23.90 5.31
C VAL A 200 15.24 24.23 6.78
N GLY A 201 14.31 23.51 7.40
CA GLY A 201 13.96 23.71 8.81
C GLY A 201 15.11 23.36 9.78
N LEU A 202 15.89 22.31 9.46
CA LEU A 202 17.06 21.89 10.23
C LEU A 202 18.19 22.94 10.23
N THR A 203 18.37 23.66 9.12
CA THR A 203 19.39 24.73 9.06
C THR A 203 19.01 25.95 9.91
N VAL A 204 17.72 26.13 10.21
CA VAL A 204 17.18 27.26 10.98
C VAL A 204 17.06 26.96 12.47
N LYS A 205 16.82 25.71 12.89
CA LYS A 205 16.67 25.32 14.30
C LYS A 205 17.80 24.40 14.75
N SER A 206 18.90 24.98 15.21
CA SER A 206 19.94 24.24 15.96
C SER A 206 19.47 23.97 17.39
N GLY A 207 19.02 22.75 17.69
CA GLY A 207 18.86 22.32 19.09
C GLY A 207 17.89 21.17 19.37
N ASP A 208 16.92 20.90 18.49
CA ASP A 208 15.96 19.81 18.70
C ASP A 208 16.26 18.64 17.75
N ASN A 209 16.86 17.58 18.29
CA ASN A 209 17.21 16.36 17.57
C ASN A 209 16.02 15.39 17.41
N SER A 210 14.79 15.79 17.78
CA SER A 210 13.63 14.95 17.55
C SER A 210 13.27 14.89 16.05
N VAL A 211 13.12 13.68 15.51
CA VAL A 211 12.63 13.50 14.15
C VAL A 211 11.17 13.94 14.13
N ALA A 212 10.88 15.00 13.37
CA ALA A 212 9.52 15.47 13.21
C ALA A 212 8.64 14.35 12.63
N TRP A 213 7.45 14.16 13.20
CA TRP A 213 6.48 13.14 12.74
C TRP A 213 6.18 13.21 11.24
N GLY A 214 6.28 14.39 10.62
CA GLY A 214 6.16 14.54 9.17
C GLY A 214 7.18 13.71 8.39
N ILE A 215 8.42 13.61 8.88
CA ILE A 215 9.48 12.83 8.23
C ILE A 215 9.37 11.34 8.51
N VAL A 216 8.88 10.96 9.70
CA VAL A 216 8.47 9.58 9.97
C VAL A 216 7.36 9.17 8.99
N HIS A 217 6.39 10.05 8.75
CA HIS A 217 5.30 9.81 7.82
C HIS A 217 5.77 9.72 6.36
N VAL A 218 6.72 10.56 5.93
CA VAL A 218 7.35 10.45 4.61
C VAL A 218 8.09 9.11 4.45
N ALA A 219 8.78 8.63 5.48
CA ALA A 219 9.40 7.31 5.45
C ALA A 219 8.35 6.19 5.32
N ALA A 220 7.24 6.30 6.04
CA ALA A 220 6.12 5.38 5.87
C ALA A 220 5.52 5.43 4.46
N GLN A 221 5.36 6.61 3.86
CA GLN A 221 4.88 6.76 2.47
C GLN A 221 5.84 6.10 1.47
N MET A 222 7.16 6.25 1.68
CA MET A 222 8.18 5.58 0.88
C MET A 222 8.06 4.05 0.98
N GLN A 223 7.97 3.52 2.20
CA GLN A 223 7.78 2.08 2.44
C GLN A 223 6.47 1.58 1.81
N ALA A 224 5.39 2.37 1.89
CA ALA A 224 4.11 2.05 1.26
C ALA A 224 4.23 1.96 -0.27
N THR A 225 4.97 2.87 -0.90
CA THR A 225 5.21 2.86 -2.35
C THR A 225 6.01 1.64 -2.78
N LEU A 226 7.13 1.35 -2.10
CA LEU A 226 7.95 0.16 -2.39
C LEU A 226 7.15 -1.14 -2.20
N TYR A 227 6.37 -1.24 -1.12
CA TYR A 227 5.51 -2.41 -0.92
C TYR A 227 4.40 -2.49 -1.98
N SER A 228 3.86 -1.37 -2.45
CA SER A 228 2.87 -1.37 -3.53
C SER A 228 3.47 -1.86 -4.85
N LEU A 229 4.74 -1.52 -5.14
CA LEU A 229 5.49 -2.10 -6.27
C LEU A 229 5.67 -3.61 -6.10
N ARG A 230 5.89 -4.10 -4.87
CA ARG A 230 5.94 -5.55 -4.58
C ARG A 230 4.59 -6.23 -4.83
N VAL A 231 3.47 -5.60 -4.42
CA VAL A 231 2.12 -6.11 -4.72
C VAL A 231 1.93 -6.21 -6.24
N LEU A 232 2.34 -5.19 -6.99
CA LEU A 232 2.29 -5.19 -8.46
C LEU A 232 3.17 -6.29 -9.07
N GLN A 233 4.43 -6.39 -8.66
CA GLN A 233 5.38 -7.40 -9.11
C GLN A 233 4.82 -8.81 -8.93
N GLN A 234 4.37 -9.12 -7.70
CA GLN A 234 3.90 -10.45 -7.35
C GLN A 234 2.56 -10.78 -8.00
N THR A 235 1.68 -9.78 -8.19
CA THR A 235 0.44 -9.97 -8.92
C THR A 235 0.72 -10.27 -10.39
N LEU A 236 1.54 -9.45 -11.05
CA LEU A 236 2.00 -9.68 -12.42
C LEU A 236 2.54 -11.11 -12.59
N ARG A 237 3.49 -11.53 -11.76
CA ARG A 237 4.07 -12.88 -11.81
C ARG A 237 3.05 -14.01 -11.63
N SER A 238 1.96 -13.75 -10.92
CA SER A 238 0.95 -14.77 -10.57
C SER A 238 -0.17 -14.89 -11.61
N VAL A 239 -0.49 -13.81 -12.31
CA VAL A 239 -1.67 -13.74 -13.19
C VAL A 239 -1.34 -13.46 -14.64
N PHE A 240 -0.26 -12.73 -14.92
CA PHE A 240 0.10 -12.33 -16.27
C PHE A 240 0.70 -13.51 -17.03
N ASN A 241 0.17 -13.79 -18.22
CA ASN A 241 0.74 -14.77 -19.14
C ASN A 241 1.08 -14.08 -20.48
N PRO A 242 2.38 -13.87 -20.77
CA PRO A 242 2.82 -13.20 -22.00
C PRO A 242 2.35 -13.89 -23.29
N GLU A 243 2.10 -15.21 -23.26
CA GLU A 243 1.64 -15.96 -24.43
C GLU A 243 0.16 -15.72 -24.74
N LYS A 244 -0.63 -15.30 -23.73
CA LYS A 244 -2.08 -15.08 -23.85
C LYS A 244 -2.45 -13.62 -23.96
N GLU A 245 -1.63 -12.75 -23.39
CA GLU A 245 -1.91 -11.32 -23.25
C GLU A 245 -0.86 -10.50 -24.01
N PHE A 246 -1.31 -9.77 -25.04
CA PHE A 246 -0.44 -8.89 -25.80
C PHE A 246 -0.31 -7.52 -25.09
N LEU A 247 0.46 -7.51 -24.01
CA LEU A 247 0.84 -6.31 -23.25
C LEU A 247 2.37 -6.28 -23.10
N PRO A 248 3.11 -5.74 -24.08
CA PRO A 248 4.57 -5.66 -24.00
C PRO A 248 5.04 -4.85 -22.79
N GLU A 249 4.29 -3.82 -22.39
CA GLU A 249 4.58 -2.98 -21.23
C GLU A 249 4.55 -3.81 -19.93
N ALA A 250 3.61 -4.75 -19.81
CA ALA A 250 3.55 -5.66 -18.66
C ALA A 250 4.78 -6.58 -18.58
N THR A 251 5.31 -7.03 -19.73
CA THR A 251 6.52 -7.86 -19.78
C THR A 251 7.77 -7.07 -19.39
N GLY A 252 7.91 -5.85 -19.91
CA GLY A 252 8.98 -4.93 -19.51
C GLY A 252 8.95 -4.66 -18.01
N LEU A 253 7.76 -4.39 -17.47
CA LEU A 253 7.59 -4.12 -16.05
C LEU A 253 7.85 -5.36 -15.16
N CYS A 254 7.44 -6.55 -15.60
CA CYS A 254 7.80 -7.80 -14.92
C CYS A 254 9.31 -7.97 -14.80
N THR A 255 10.04 -7.68 -15.88
CA THR A 255 11.50 -7.80 -15.94
C THR A 255 12.15 -6.82 -14.97
N MET A 256 11.79 -5.53 -15.05
CA MET A 256 12.32 -4.50 -14.16
C MET A 256 12.00 -4.80 -12.70
N LEU A 257 10.75 -5.13 -12.37
CA LEU A 257 10.34 -5.42 -11.00
C LEU A 257 10.95 -6.72 -10.46
N SER A 258 11.52 -7.61 -11.29
CA SER A 258 12.21 -8.81 -10.80
C SER A 258 13.44 -8.48 -9.94
N GLU A 259 14.01 -7.29 -10.12
CA GLU A 259 15.16 -6.76 -9.39
C GLU A 259 14.74 -5.90 -8.17
N LEU A 260 13.44 -5.82 -7.86
CA LEU A 260 12.92 -5.03 -6.75
C LEU A 260 13.57 -5.46 -5.43
N ILE A 261 14.06 -4.47 -4.68
CA ILE A 261 14.67 -4.69 -3.37
C ILE A 261 13.75 -5.47 -2.42
N PRO A 262 14.31 -6.39 -1.61
CA PRO A 262 13.55 -7.13 -0.61
C PRO A 262 13.12 -6.21 0.55
N VAL A 263 12.07 -6.61 1.26
CA VAL A 263 11.37 -5.76 2.27
C VAL A 263 12.30 -5.37 3.42
N GLU A 264 13.27 -6.22 3.75
CA GLU A 264 14.25 -6.02 4.81
C GLU A 264 15.21 -4.86 4.52
N LEU A 265 15.31 -4.45 3.25
CA LEU A 265 16.15 -3.34 2.81
C LEU A 265 15.35 -2.03 2.61
N TYR A 266 14.06 -2.01 2.93
CA TYR A 266 13.27 -0.77 2.83
C TYR A 266 13.81 0.27 3.81
N PRO A 267 13.97 1.53 3.38
CA PRO A 267 14.67 2.52 4.18
C PRO A 267 13.87 2.84 5.45
N CYS A 268 14.55 2.84 6.59
CA CYS A 268 14.02 3.52 7.76
C CYS A 268 14.19 5.04 7.60
N THR A 269 13.65 5.82 8.53
CA THR A 269 13.66 7.28 8.44
C THR A 269 15.06 7.88 8.30
N THR A 270 16.05 7.36 9.03
CA THR A 270 17.44 7.85 8.93
C THR A 270 18.11 7.47 7.62
N ASP A 271 17.85 6.27 7.10
CA ASP A 271 18.39 5.82 5.82
C ASP A 271 17.82 6.64 4.66
N LEU A 272 16.50 6.90 4.70
CA LEU A 272 15.84 7.72 3.69
C LEU A 272 16.46 9.11 3.61
N LEU A 273 16.62 9.80 4.75
CA LEU A 273 17.22 11.13 4.77
C LEU A 273 18.67 11.13 4.23
N ARG A 274 19.45 10.09 4.55
CA ARG A 274 20.82 9.94 4.04
C ARG A 274 20.82 9.76 2.52
N ILE A 275 20.03 8.82 2.00
CA ILE A 275 19.90 8.53 0.57
C ILE A 275 19.45 9.76 -0.20
N VAL A 276 18.46 10.50 0.31
CA VAL A 276 17.96 11.69 -0.38
C VAL A 276 19.00 12.79 -0.46
N ARG A 277 19.81 12.98 0.59
CA ARG A 277 20.96 13.90 0.52
C ARG A 277 22.00 13.48 -0.51
N GLU A 278 22.23 12.17 -0.68
CA GLU A 278 23.11 11.65 -1.72
C GLU A 278 22.55 11.93 -3.12
N LEU A 279 21.25 11.70 -3.33
CA LEU A 279 20.53 11.98 -4.58
C LEU A 279 20.50 13.49 -4.93
N GLN A 280 20.36 14.36 -3.92
CA GLN A 280 20.45 15.81 -4.12
C GLN A 280 21.84 16.23 -4.58
N LYS A 281 22.89 15.61 -4.04
CA LYS A 281 24.29 15.89 -4.43
C LYS A 281 24.61 15.40 -5.84
N SER A 282 24.05 14.27 -6.27
CA SER A 282 24.24 13.73 -7.63
C SER A 282 23.41 14.44 -8.70
N ARG A 283 22.54 15.38 -8.32
CA ARG A 283 21.59 16.09 -9.21
C ARG A 283 20.54 15.21 -9.90
N SER A 284 20.40 13.94 -9.50
CA SER A 284 19.46 12.99 -10.10
C SER A 284 17.99 13.44 -9.96
N LEU A 285 17.67 14.18 -8.88
CA LEU A 285 16.33 14.76 -8.70
C LEU A 285 16.01 15.84 -9.75
N TYR A 286 16.99 16.60 -10.23
CA TYR A 286 16.75 17.64 -11.25
C TYR A 286 16.47 17.05 -12.63
N ALA A 287 17.13 15.94 -12.99
CA ALA A 287 16.88 15.23 -14.24
C ALA A 287 15.45 14.67 -14.28
N LEU A 288 15.01 14.12 -13.14
CA LEU A 288 13.65 13.64 -12.97
C LEU A 288 12.61 14.76 -13.08
N ASP A 289 12.87 15.91 -12.47
CA ASP A 289 12.00 17.08 -12.55
C ASP A 289 11.83 17.56 -13.98
N ALA A 290 12.93 17.68 -14.74
CA ALA A 290 12.89 18.08 -16.13
C ALA A 290 12.03 17.13 -16.99
N LEU A 291 12.10 15.82 -16.73
CA LEU A 291 11.30 14.84 -17.44
C LEU A 291 9.81 14.96 -17.11
N LEU A 292 9.47 15.01 -15.82
CA LEU A 292 8.07 15.10 -15.40
C LEU A 292 7.44 16.42 -15.87
N THR A 293 8.18 17.52 -15.85
CA THR A 293 7.73 18.79 -16.45
C THR A 293 7.55 18.67 -17.97
N LYS A 294 8.44 17.97 -18.70
CA LYS A 294 8.26 17.75 -20.15
C LYS A 294 7.04 16.88 -20.47
N LYS A 295 6.81 15.82 -19.68
CA LYS A 295 5.73 14.85 -19.89
C LYS A 295 4.37 15.40 -19.49
N PHE A 296 4.30 16.22 -18.43
CA PHE A 296 3.04 16.68 -17.83
C PHE A 296 2.83 18.21 -17.80
N GLY A 297 3.86 19.01 -18.09
CA GLY A 297 3.80 20.48 -18.09
C GLY A 297 3.19 21.11 -19.34
N GLY A 298 2.47 20.34 -20.16
CA GLY A 298 1.86 20.80 -21.42
C GLY A 298 0.51 21.53 -21.28
N ASN A 299 -0.04 21.66 -20.07
CA ASN A 299 -1.31 22.36 -19.86
C ASN A 299 -1.10 23.60 -18.98
N GLU A 300 -0.67 24.70 -19.59
CA GLU A 300 -1.07 26.01 -19.07
C GLU A 300 -2.61 26.09 -19.21
N PRO A 301 -3.36 26.40 -18.13
CA PRO A 301 -4.77 26.73 -18.29
C PRO A 301 -4.84 28.01 -19.16
N PRO A 302 -5.80 28.12 -20.11
CA PRO A 302 -5.93 29.32 -20.90
C PRO A 302 -6.20 30.49 -19.97
N TYR A 303 -5.29 31.46 -20.00
CA TYR A 303 -5.44 32.77 -19.41
C TYR A 303 -6.65 33.45 -20.05
N ASN A 304 -7.84 33.23 -19.49
CA ASN A 304 -9.01 34.00 -19.88
C ASN A 304 -9.00 35.32 -19.11
N LYS A 305 -8.80 36.37 -19.92
CA LYS A 305 -9.03 37.76 -19.58
C LYS A 305 -10.40 37.92 -18.92
N SER A 306 -10.40 38.83 -17.95
CA SER A 306 -11.50 39.52 -17.32
C SER A 306 -12.79 39.58 -18.14
N GLU A 307 -13.87 39.04 -17.58
CA GLU A 307 -15.19 39.63 -17.71
C GLU A 307 -15.74 39.87 -16.31
N GLU A 308 -15.96 41.15 -16.02
CA GLU A 308 -16.72 41.64 -14.88
C GLU A 308 -18.16 41.10 -14.98
N ILE A 309 -18.61 40.36 -13.97
CA ILE A 309 -20.03 40.34 -13.63
C ILE A 309 -20.17 40.52 -12.12
N GLU A 310 -20.86 41.60 -11.78
CA GLU A 310 -21.24 42.07 -10.46
C GLU A 310 -21.92 41.02 -9.59
N SER A 311 -21.49 41.04 -8.32
CA SER A 311 -22.21 40.75 -7.07
C SER A 311 -23.59 40.08 -7.11
N THR A 312 -23.73 39.03 -6.31
CA THR A 312 -24.72 39.08 -5.22
C THR A 312 -24.22 38.32 -3.99
N LEU A 313 -24.01 39.08 -2.92
CA LEU A 313 -23.75 38.64 -1.56
C LEU A 313 -24.99 37.92 -1.01
N ILE A 314 -24.82 36.71 -0.48
CA ILE A 314 -25.58 36.27 0.70
C ILE A 314 -24.60 35.64 1.68
N ASP A 315 -24.32 36.42 2.71
CA ASP A 315 -23.75 36.05 3.99
C ASP A 315 -24.55 34.92 4.65
N ASN A 316 -23.86 33.97 5.28
CA ASN A 316 -24.32 33.35 6.52
C ASN A 316 -23.13 32.68 7.21
N SER A 317 -22.45 33.48 8.01
CA SER A 317 -21.62 33.06 9.13
C SER A 317 -22.48 32.46 10.25
N GLU A 318 -22.10 31.30 10.78
CA GLU A 318 -22.26 30.88 12.19
C GLU A 318 -21.44 29.58 12.37
N SER A 319 -20.25 29.57 12.97
CA SER A 319 -19.88 29.78 14.38
C SER A 319 -20.30 28.65 15.34
N ALA A 320 -19.26 28.06 15.92
CA ALA A 320 -19.14 27.54 17.29
C ALA A 320 -19.71 26.15 17.65
N LEU A 321 -18.76 25.25 17.96
CA LEU A 321 -18.57 24.67 19.30
C LEU A 321 -19.76 24.75 20.27
N SER A 322 -20.31 23.60 20.65
CA SER A 322 -20.71 23.36 22.04
C SER A 322 -20.74 21.86 22.36
N ALA A 323 -20.26 21.55 23.56
CA ALA A 323 -20.15 20.25 24.16
C ALA A 323 -21.39 19.88 25.00
N LYS A 324 -21.41 18.60 25.41
CA LYS A 324 -21.95 18.01 26.67
C LYS A 324 -23.28 17.22 26.62
N SER A 325 -23.14 15.92 26.93
CA SER A 325 -23.65 15.23 28.15
C SER A 325 -24.69 14.12 27.99
N GLY A 326 -24.41 12.99 28.67
CA GLY A 326 -25.36 11.97 29.16
C GLY A 326 -25.53 10.78 28.22
N THR A 327 -25.35 9.50 28.59
CA THR A 327 -25.58 8.88 29.90
C THR A 327 -24.82 7.55 30.00
N ASN A 328 -24.24 7.27 31.17
CA ASN A 328 -23.67 6.00 31.57
C ASN A 328 -24.73 4.89 31.64
N THR A 329 -24.41 3.70 31.13
CA THR A 329 -24.76 2.44 31.79
C THR A 329 -23.56 1.50 31.75
N ASN A 330 -23.02 1.22 32.94
CA ASN A 330 -21.99 0.22 33.19
C ASN A 330 -22.58 -1.18 32.97
N LYS A 331 -21.92 -1.99 32.14
CA LYS A 331 -21.76 -3.43 32.38
C LYS A 331 -20.34 -3.81 31.96
N ASP A 332 -19.53 -4.10 32.96
CA ASP A 332 -18.22 -4.73 32.83
C ASP A 332 -18.41 -6.16 32.30
N ASP A 333 -18.03 -6.40 31.06
CA ASP A 333 -17.68 -7.73 30.54
C ASP A 333 -16.36 -7.60 29.78
N ASN A 334 -15.25 -7.72 30.51
CA ASN A 334 -13.89 -7.77 29.98
C ASN A 334 -13.62 -9.14 29.30
N ASN A 335 -14.39 -9.47 28.27
CA ASN A 335 -14.08 -10.55 27.35
C ASN A 335 -13.84 -9.94 25.94
N PRO A 336 -12.60 -9.92 25.43
CA PRO A 336 -12.29 -9.36 24.12
C PRO A 336 -12.83 -10.19 22.93
N PHE A 337 -13.50 -11.31 23.16
CA PHE A 337 -14.06 -12.19 22.14
C PHE A 337 -15.59 -12.18 22.04
N SER A 338 -16.29 -11.36 22.83
CA SER A 338 -17.76 -11.28 22.86
C SER A 338 -18.41 -10.82 21.53
N VAL A 339 -17.61 -10.30 20.59
CA VAL A 339 -18.06 -9.89 19.25
C VAL A 339 -18.32 -11.10 18.33
N LEU A 340 -17.85 -12.30 18.69
CA LEU A 340 -18.01 -13.51 17.88
C LEU A 340 -19.30 -14.30 18.19
N ASP A 341 -20.02 -13.94 19.25
CA ASP A 341 -21.22 -14.67 19.70
C ASP A 341 -22.55 -14.12 19.12
N LEU A 342 -22.48 -13.25 18.12
CA LEU A 342 -23.66 -12.61 17.51
C LEU A 342 -23.91 -13.07 16.08
N GLU A 343 -23.89 -14.39 15.83
CA GLU A 343 -24.64 -15.00 14.72
C GLU A 343 -25.22 -16.35 15.17
N GLY A 344 -26.53 -16.36 15.41
CA GLY A 344 -27.37 -17.53 15.65
C GLY A 344 -28.66 -17.41 14.86
#